data_AF-A0A6N2LDC1-F1
#
_entry.id   AF-A0A6N2LDC1-F1
#
_cell.length_a   1.000
_cell.length_b   1.000
_cell.length_c   1.000
_cell.angle_alpha   90.00
_cell.angle_beta   90.00
_cell.angle_gamma   90.00
#
_symmetry.space_group_name_H-M   'P 1'
#
loop_
_entity.id
_entity.type
_entity.pdbx_description
1 polymer ?
#
loop_
_entity_poly.entity_id
_entity_poly.type
_entity_poly.pdbx_seq_one_letter_code
_entity_poly.pdbx_strand_id
1 'polypeptide(L)'
;MRYSTLCYVLFLILFDAFLVESGAAGGAKDGVYIVYMGAATEHGSSKNEHAQLLSSVLKRRRNALVHSYEHGISGFAARLSAAEAKSIAKNPGVVSVFPDPVYQLHTTRSWDFLKYGTDVKIDLSPNSDSNLSSRGNDVIIGILDTGIWPESKSFSDKDMDPIPSSWNGTCVKAQDFNSSNCNSKILQWP
;
A
#
# COMPACT_ATOMS: atom_id res chain seq x y z
N MET A 1 -9.89 -19.59 66.18
CA MET A 1 -9.20 -20.07 64.97
C MET A 1 -10.12 -20.59 63.84
N ARG A 2 -11.47 -20.62 63.98
CA ARG A 2 -12.37 -21.12 62.92
C ARG A 2 -12.82 -20.08 61.88
N TYR A 3 -12.75 -18.79 62.21
CA TYR A 3 -13.16 -17.70 61.30
C TYR A 3 -12.09 -17.32 60.25
N SER A 4 -10.81 -17.62 60.54
CA SER A 4 -9.68 -17.27 59.66
C SER A 4 -9.64 -18.12 58.40
N THR A 5 -10.01 -19.41 58.50
CA THR A 5 -10.08 -20.33 57.36
C THR A 5 -11.27 -20.02 56.45
N LEU A 6 -12.39 -19.56 57.02
CA LEU A 6 -13.57 -19.18 56.24
C LEU A 6 -13.29 -17.95 55.35
N CYS A 7 -12.61 -16.94 55.90
CA CYS A 7 -12.18 -15.77 55.13
C CYS A 7 -11.19 -16.12 54.02
N TYR A 8 -10.25 -17.05 54.27
CA TYR A 8 -9.25 -17.45 53.28
C TYR A 8 -9.88 -18.22 52.11
N VAL A 9 -10.86 -19.09 52.38
CA VAL A 9 -11.61 -19.81 51.34
C VAL A 9 -12.48 -18.86 50.53
N LEU A 10 -13.15 -17.90 51.17
CA LEU A 10 -13.90 -16.84 50.47
C LEU A 10 -13.00 -15.96 49.60
N PHE A 11 -11.79 -15.66 50.04
CA PHE A 11 -10.83 -14.87 49.27
C PHE A 11 -10.33 -15.63 48.03
N LEU A 12 -10.08 -16.94 48.14
CA LEU A 12 -9.69 -17.79 47.00
C LEU A 12 -10.82 -17.91 45.96
N ILE A 13 -12.07 -18.10 46.40
CA ILE A 13 -13.23 -18.18 45.50
C ILE A 13 -13.48 -16.85 44.77
N LEU A 14 -13.24 -15.72 45.43
CA LEU A 14 -13.35 -14.39 44.80
C LEU A 14 -12.18 -14.09 43.84
N PHE A 15 -11.00 -14.66 44.08
CA PHE A 15 -9.84 -14.50 43.19
C PHE A 15 -10.00 -15.31 41.89
N ASP A 16 -10.54 -16.53 41.97
CA ASP A 16 -10.85 -17.35 40.78
C ASP A 16 -12.00 -16.76 39.95
N ALA A 17 -12.98 -16.10 40.59
CA ALA A 17 -14.03 -15.37 39.89
C ALA A 17 -13.53 -14.10 39.17
N PHE A 18 -12.39 -13.55 39.58
CA PHE A 18 -11.77 -12.36 38.97
C PHE A 18 -10.80 -12.69 37.83
N LEU A 19 -10.35 -13.95 37.72
CA LEU A 19 -9.55 -14.46 36.60
C LEU A 19 -10.39 -15.00 35.44
N VAL A 20 -11.73 -14.94 35.54
CA VAL A 20 -12.58 -14.94 34.35
C VAL A 20 -12.40 -13.58 33.69
N GLU A 21 -11.31 -13.49 32.92
CA GLU A 21 -11.06 -12.44 31.96
C GLU A 21 -12.35 -12.27 31.17
N SER A 22 -12.99 -11.12 31.33
CA SER A 22 -13.95 -10.61 30.40
C SER A 22 -13.19 -10.40 29.09
N GLY A 23 -13.02 -11.49 28.35
CA GLY A 23 -12.81 -11.47 26.92
C GLY A 23 -14.01 -10.74 26.37
N ALA A 24 -13.90 -9.41 26.34
CA ALA A 24 -14.82 -8.56 25.63
C ALA A 24 -14.85 -9.16 24.23
N ALA A 25 -15.96 -9.80 23.88
CA ALA A 25 -16.34 -10.03 22.52
C ALA A 25 -16.58 -8.63 21.91
N GLY A 26 -15.50 -7.86 21.75
CA GLY A 26 -15.47 -6.71 20.87
C GLY A 26 -15.81 -7.30 19.53
N GLY A 27 -17.05 -7.04 19.08
CA GLY A 27 -17.54 -7.53 17.80
C GLY A 27 -16.45 -7.31 16.77
N ALA A 28 -15.88 -8.40 16.26
CA ALA A 28 -14.70 -8.36 15.43
C ALA A 28 -15.04 -7.49 14.21
N LYS A 29 -14.50 -6.28 14.18
CA LYS A 29 -14.72 -5.39 13.05
C LYS A 29 -13.95 -5.96 11.87
N ASP A 30 -14.65 -6.21 10.78
CA ASP A 30 -14.01 -6.65 9.55
C ASP A 30 -13.08 -5.55 9.04
N GLY A 31 -11.84 -5.92 8.76
CA GLY A 31 -10.81 -5.03 8.22
C GLY A 31 -10.31 -5.54 6.86
N VAL A 32 -9.52 -4.74 6.15
CA VAL A 32 -8.80 -5.22 4.97
C VAL A 32 -7.50 -5.87 5.46
N TYR A 33 -7.22 -7.07 4.97
CA TYR A 33 -5.99 -7.81 5.23
C TYR A 33 -5.33 -8.16 3.91
N ILE A 34 -4.01 -8.15 3.91
CA ILE A 34 -3.16 -8.60 2.81
C ILE A 34 -2.76 -10.05 3.10
N VAL A 35 -3.03 -10.94 2.15
CA VAL A 35 -2.61 -12.34 2.14
C VAL A 35 -1.46 -12.46 1.16
N TYR A 36 -0.25 -12.63 1.69
CA TYR A 36 0.97 -12.77 0.91
C TYR A 36 1.28 -14.25 0.67
N MET A 37 1.48 -14.62 -0.59
CA MET A 37 1.70 -16.00 -1.05
C MET A 37 3.09 -16.23 -1.66
N GLY A 38 3.96 -15.21 -1.65
CA GLY A 38 5.33 -15.30 -2.17
C GLY A 38 5.58 -14.42 -3.38
N ALA A 39 6.71 -14.66 -4.06
CA ALA A 39 7.00 -14.02 -5.34
C ALA A 39 6.06 -14.52 -6.44
N ALA A 40 5.68 -13.64 -7.36
CA ALA A 40 4.93 -14.05 -8.54
C ALA A 40 5.80 -14.99 -9.40
N THR A 41 5.24 -16.12 -9.84
CA THR A 41 5.90 -17.00 -10.80
C THR A 41 5.63 -16.50 -12.22
N GLU A 42 6.43 -16.93 -13.21
CA GLU A 42 6.20 -16.53 -14.62
C GLU A 42 4.85 -17.00 -15.18
N HIS A 43 4.22 -17.98 -14.55
CA HIS A 43 2.86 -18.42 -14.88
C HIS A 43 1.76 -17.70 -14.09
N GLY A 44 2.15 -16.87 -13.11
CA GLY A 44 1.27 -16.13 -12.21
C GLY A 44 0.44 -17.05 -11.33
N SER A 45 0.09 -16.57 -10.14
CA SER A 45 -1.13 -17.07 -9.49
C SER A 45 -2.30 -16.35 -10.15
N SER A 46 -3.25 -17.09 -10.70
CA SER A 46 -4.39 -16.47 -11.39
C SER A 46 -5.33 -15.81 -10.37
N LYS A 47 -5.96 -14.69 -10.73
CA LYS A 47 -7.10 -14.12 -10.00
C LYS A 47 -8.12 -15.18 -9.54
N ASN A 48 -8.30 -16.23 -10.35
CA ASN A 48 -9.18 -17.35 -10.04
C ASN A 48 -8.67 -18.20 -8.87
N GLU A 49 -7.37 -18.43 -8.75
CA GLU A 49 -6.77 -19.17 -7.64
C GLU A 49 -6.89 -18.38 -6.34
N HIS A 50 -6.64 -17.06 -6.38
CA HIS A 50 -6.90 -16.17 -5.24
C HIS A 50 -8.38 -16.20 -4.82
N ALA A 51 -9.30 -16.12 -5.79
CA ALA A 51 -10.73 -16.19 -5.52
C ALA A 51 -11.15 -17.56 -4.95
N GLN A 52 -10.56 -18.65 -5.44
CA GLN A 52 -10.80 -20.00 -4.94
C GLN A 52 -10.31 -20.14 -3.49
N LEU A 53 -9.08 -19.73 -3.19
CA LEU A 53 -8.55 -19.77 -1.82
C LEU A 53 -9.43 -18.94 -0.87
N LEU A 54 -9.79 -17.73 -1.28
CA LEU A 54 -10.68 -16.87 -0.50
C LEU A 54 -12.05 -17.51 -0.28
N SER A 55 -12.63 -18.13 -1.32
CA SER A 55 -13.93 -18.80 -1.23
C SER A 55 -13.93 -20.05 -0.33
N SER A 56 -12.78 -20.72 -0.19
CA SER A 56 -12.64 -21.88 0.69
C SER A 56 -12.84 -21.52 2.17
N VAL A 57 -12.51 -20.28 2.55
CA VAL A 57 -12.64 -19.78 3.92
C VAL A 57 -13.92 -18.96 4.08
N LEU A 58 -14.31 -18.18 3.08
CA LEU A 58 -15.47 -17.30 3.14
C LEU A 58 -16.73 -17.98 2.60
N LYS A 59 -17.49 -18.62 3.49
CA LYS A 59 -18.73 -19.32 3.13
C LYS A 59 -19.88 -18.43 2.60
N ARG A 60 -19.74 -17.10 2.48
CA ARG A 60 -20.90 -16.23 2.13
C ARG A 60 -20.61 -14.79 1.64
N ARG A 61 -19.38 -14.41 1.29
CA ARG A 61 -19.07 -13.00 0.90
C ARG A 61 -18.50 -12.89 -0.51
N ARG A 62 -19.38 -12.70 -1.51
CA ARG A 62 -18.98 -12.51 -2.92
C ARG A 62 -18.13 -11.26 -3.17
N ASN A 63 -18.18 -10.26 -2.28
CA ASN A 63 -17.48 -8.97 -2.43
C ASN A 63 -16.36 -8.78 -1.40
N ALA A 64 -15.79 -9.87 -0.87
CA ALA A 64 -14.70 -9.77 0.10
C ALA A 64 -13.35 -9.47 -0.57
N LEU A 65 -13.14 -9.89 -1.83
CA LEU A 65 -11.91 -9.61 -2.57
C LEU A 65 -11.85 -8.12 -2.92
N VAL A 66 -10.80 -7.45 -2.44
CA VAL A 66 -10.53 -6.04 -2.73
C VAL A 66 -9.59 -5.92 -3.92
N HIS A 67 -8.51 -6.70 -3.92
CA HIS A 67 -7.50 -6.66 -4.98
C HIS A 67 -6.75 -7.99 -5.10
N SER A 68 -6.25 -8.29 -6.30
CA SER A 68 -5.46 -9.49 -6.63
C SER A 68 -4.08 -9.04 -7.09
N TYR A 69 -3.03 -9.40 -6.36
CA TYR A 69 -1.65 -9.11 -6.70
C TYR A 69 -1.08 -10.25 -7.55
N GLU A 70 -0.83 -9.97 -8.82
CA GLU A 70 -0.40 -10.97 -9.82
C GLU A 70 1.03 -10.71 -10.33
N HIS A 71 1.55 -9.49 -10.12
CA HIS A 71 2.85 -9.06 -10.61
C HIS A 71 3.79 -8.73 -9.46
N GLY A 72 5.06 -9.15 -9.56
CA GLY A 72 6.09 -8.98 -8.54
C GLY A 72 5.89 -9.88 -7.31
N ILE A 73 4.68 -9.87 -6.76
CA ILE A 73 4.24 -10.73 -5.67
C ILE A 73 2.96 -11.47 -6.05
N SER A 74 2.76 -12.64 -5.45
CA SER A 74 1.52 -13.39 -5.48
C SER A 74 0.75 -13.15 -4.18
N GLY A 75 -0.53 -12.82 -4.29
CA GLY A 75 -1.39 -12.66 -3.11
C GLY A 75 -2.66 -11.87 -3.40
N PHE A 76 -3.41 -11.52 -2.36
CA PHE A 76 -4.61 -10.70 -2.50
C PHE A 76 -4.92 -9.89 -1.25
N ALA A 77 -5.66 -8.79 -1.43
CA ALA A 77 -6.25 -8.03 -0.35
C ALA A 77 -7.73 -8.39 -0.22
N ALA A 78 -8.21 -8.67 1.00
CA ALA A 78 -9.60 -9.03 1.24
C ALA A 78 -10.14 -8.46 2.56
N ARG A 79 -11.45 -8.21 2.60
CA ARG A 79 -12.20 -7.85 3.81
C ARG A 79 -12.45 -9.08 4.65
N LEU A 80 -11.77 -9.18 5.79
CA LEU A 80 -11.77 -10.35 6.68
C LEU A 80 -11.98 -9.92 8.14
N SER A 81 -12.59 -10.80 8.93
CA SER A 81 -12.46 -10.79 10.38
C SER A 81 -11.09 -11.32 10.80
N ALA A 82 -10.66 -11.00 12.02
CA ALA A 82 -9.40 -11.53 12.57
C ALA A 82 -9.37 -13.07 12.62
N ALA A 83 -10.51 -13.71 12.87
CA ALA A 83 -10.62 -15.17 12.87
C ALA A 83 -10.45 -15.77 11.46
N GLU A 84 -11.04 -15.15 10.43
CA GLU A 84 -10.87 -15.56 9.04
C GLU A 84 -9.43 -15.35 8.57
N ALA A 85 -8.80 -14.22 8.91
CA ALA A 85 -7.39 -13.95 8.60
C ALA A 85 -6.47 -15.02 9.22
N LYS A 86 -6.70 -15.38 10.50
CA LYS A 86 -5.96 -16.46 11.18
C LYS A 86 -6.22 -17.84 10.58
N SER A 87 -7.40 -18.06 10.03
CA SER A 87 -7.73 -19.30 9.31
C SER A 87 -7.00 -19.37 7.97
N ILE A 88 -7.02 -18.28 7.18
CA ILE A 88 -6.35 -18.19 5.88
C ILE A 88 -4.83 -18.41 6.03
N ALA A 89 -4.22 -17.84 7.07
CA ALA A 89 -2.79 -17.98 7.34
C ALA A 89 -2.29 -19.42 7.51
N LYS A 90 -3.19 -20.40 7.73
CA LYS A 90 -2.85 -21.82 7.86
C LYS A 90 -2.90 -22.59 6.53
N ASN A 91 -3.33 -21.97 5.44
CA ASN A 91 -3.47 -22.66 4.17
C ASN A 91 -2.11 -22.85 3.49
N PRO A 92 -1.86 -24.02 2.86
CA PRO A 92 -0.70 -24.21 2.03
C PRO A 92 -0.57 -23.12 0.96
N GLY A 93 0.64 -22.60 0.78
CA GLY A 93 0.92 -21.51 -0.17
C GLY A 93 0.72 -20.10 0.38
N VAL A 94 0.15 -19.93 1.58
CA VAL A 94 0.12 -18.63 2.27
C VAL A 94 1.38 -18.48 3.11
N VAL A 95 2.14 -17.42 2.88
CA VAL A 95 3.37 -17.09 3.60
C VAL A 95 3.07 -16.24 4.82
N SER A 96 2.25 -15.20 4.67
CA SER A 96 1.84 -14.34 5.78
C SER A 96 0.49 -13.67 5.54
N VAL A 97 -0.19 -13.29 6.62
CA VAL A 97 -1.43 -12.51 6.59
C VAL A 97 -1.34 -11.39 7.60
N PHE A 98 -1.55 -10.15 7.17
CA PHE A 98 -1.42 -8.96 8.01
C PHE A 98 -2.47 -7.91 7.64
N PRO A 99 -2.89 -7.03 8.56
CA PRO A 99 -3.83 -5.96 8.25
C PRO A 99 -3.22 -5.00 7.22
N ASP A 100 -4.06 -4.45 6.34
CA ASP A 100 -3.69 -3.40 5.38
C ASP A 100 -3.66 -2.04 6.09
N PRO A 101 -2.47 -1.45 6.34
CA PRO A 101 -2.37 -0.18 7.05
C PRO A 101 -2.62 1.00 6.11
N VAL A 102 -3.30 2.03 6.63
CA VAL A 102 -3.39 3.32 5.93
C VAL A 102 -2.12 4.12 6.21
N TYR A 103 -1.34 4.40 5.17
CA TYR A 103 -0.17 5.28 5.26
C TYR A 103 -0.57 6.76 5.14
N GLN A 104 0.15 7.62 5.86
CA GLN A 104 -0.02 9.07 5.81
C GLN A 104 1.05 9.70 4.93
N LEU A 105 0.72 10.78 4.24
CA LEU A 105 1.68 11.52 3.42
C LEU A 105 2.74 12.14 4.31
N HIS A 106 4.00 11.87 4.00
CA HIS A 106 5.13 12.52 4.64
C HIS A 106 5.45 13.80 3.87
N THR A 107 4.71 14.88 4.14
CA THR A 107 5.09 16.19 3.62
C THR A 107 6.11 16.82 4.57
N THR A 108 7.39 16.70 4.24
CA THR A 108 8.38 17.62 4.82
C THR A 108 7.99 19.02 4.35
N ARG A 109 8.03 20.03 5.25
CA ARG A 109 7.90 21.44 4.85
C ARG A 109 9.09 21.79 3.95
N SER A 110 9.01 21.49 2.66
CA SER A 110 10.14 21.56 1.74
C SER A 110 10.75 22.95 1.68
N TRP A 111 9.96 24.00 1.91
CA TRP A 111 10.47 25.37 2.04
C TRP A 111 11.39 25.57 3.25
N ASP A 112 11.07 24.98 4.40
CA ASP A 112 11.92 25.07 5.60
C ASP A 112 13.15 24.16 5.45
N PHE A 113 13.00 22.97 4.88
CA PHE A 113 14.12 22.08 4.54
C PHE A 113 15.13 22.74 3.59
N LEU A 114 14.64 23.47 2.58
CA LEU A 114 15.50 24.25 1.68
C LEU A 114 16.09 25.48 2.39
N LYS A 115 15.34 26.21 3.23
CA LYS A 115 15.86 27.37 3.96
C LYS A 115 16.96 27.05 4.98
N TYR A 116 16.91 25.91 5.64
CA TYR A 116 17.93 25.51 6.62
C TYR A 116 19.09 24.70 6.00
N GLY A 117 18.99 24.36 4.71
CA GLY A 117 20.05 23.74 3.92
C GLY A 117 20.78 24.71 2.98
N THR A 118 20.50 26.02 3.00
CA THR A 118 21.10 26.98 2.07
C THR A 118 22.43 27.56 2.57
N ASP A 119 23.49 26.77 2.45
CA ASP A 119 24.69 27.23 1.73
C ASP A 119 24.65 26.78 0.25
N VAL A 120 23.54 26.20 -0.19
CA VAL A 120 23.24 25.98 -1.60
C VAL A 120 23.04 27.35 -2.25
N LYS A 121 24.10 27.85 -2.92
CA LYS A 121 23.98 28.88 -3.94
C LYS A 121 22.98 28.38 -4.99
N ILE A 122 21.74 28.84 -4.92
CA ILE A 122 20.82 28.73 -6.04
C ILE A 122 21.41 29.65 -7.10
N ASP A 123 22.14 29.06 -8.04
CA ASP A 123 22.66 29.80 -9.18
C ASP A 123 21.48 30.18 -10.07
N LEU A 124 20.95 31.38 -9.86
CA LEU A 124 19.86 31.96 -10.65
C LEU A 124 20.34 32.32 -12.07
N SER A 125 21.64 32.17 -12.35
CA SER A 125 22.24 32.31 -13.66
C SER A 125 22.99 31.02 -13.99
N PRO A 126 22.30 29.95 -14.43
CA PRO A 126 23.00 28.73 -14.80
C PRO A 126 23.96 29.08 -15.93
N ASN A 127 25.26 29.12 -15.64
CA ASN A 127 26.27 29.32 -16.67
C ASN A 127 25.99 28.29 -17.77
N SER A 128 25.70 28.80 -18.96
CA SER A 128 25.46 28.02 -20.19
C SER A 128 26.68 27.23 -20.65
N ASP A 129 27.76 27.24 -19.86
CA ASP A 129 29.03 26.59 -20.13
C ASP A 129 29.14 25.24 -19.41
N SER A 130 28.15 24.38 -19.65
CA SER A 130 28.38 22.95 -19.50
C SER A 130 28.09 22.29 -20.84
N ASN A 131 29.13 21.70 -21.43
CA ASN A 131 29.02 20.55 -22.33
C ASN A 131 28.29 19.42 -21.57
N LEU A 132 27.01 19.62 -21.31
CA LEU A 132 26.11 18.73 -20.56
C LEU A 132 25.29 17.96 -21.59
N SER A 133 25.98 17.28 -22.51
CA SER A 133 25.38 16.44 -23.56
C SER A 133 24.65 15.20 -23.01
N SER A 134 24.41 15.14 -21.70
CA SER A 134 23.66 14.08 -21.02
C SER A 134 22.80 14.65 -19.88
N ARG A 135 22.02 15.71 -20.14
CA ARG A 135 20.78 15.92 -19.38
C ARG A 135 20.04 14.57 -19.41
N GLY A 136 19.46 14.14 -18.29
CA GLY A 136 18.86 12.80 -18.08
C GLY A 136 17.68 12.50 -19.01
N ASN A 137 17.96 12.48 -20.31
CA ASN A 137 17.09 12.13 -21.40
C ASN A 137 16.90 10.61 -21.35
N ASP A 138 15.72 10.14 -21.77
CA ASP A 138 15.38 8.71 -21.78
C ASP A 138 15.41 8.04 -20.38
N VAL A 139 15.07 8.80 -19.32
CA VAL A 139 14.88 8.27 -17.96
C VAL A 139 13.42 8.38 -17.55
N ILE A 140 12.87 7.27 -17.06
CA ILE A 140 11.49 7.21 -16.56
C ILE A 140 11.52 7.22 -15.04
N ILE A 141 10.79 8.16 -14.44
CA ILE A 141 10.63 8.29 -13.00
C ILE A 141 9.18 8.01 -12.65
N GLY A 142 8.92 6.91 -11.94
CA GLY A 142 7.61 6.61 -11.37
C GLY A 142 7.39 7.39 -10.08
N ILE A 143 6.28 8.12 -10.00
CA ILE A 143 5.90 8.89 -8.81
C ILE A 143 4.65 8.23 -8.20
N LEU A 144 4.80 7.74 -6.97
CA LEU A 144 3.70 7.21 -6.16
C LEU A 144 3.34 8.26 -5.11
N ASP A 145 2.41 9.14 -5.48
CA ASP A 145 1.94 10.25 -4.65
C ASP A 145 0.43 10.46 -4.93
N THR A 146 -0.14 11.49 -4.35
CA THR A 146 -1.52 11.96 -4.55
C THR A 146 -1.84 12.45 -5.96
N GLY A 147 -0.83 12.66 -6.80
CA GLY A 147 -0.97 13.11 -8.17
C GLY A 147 -0.07 14.28 -8.52
N ILE A 148 -0.36 14.91 -9.66
CA ILE A 148 0.36 16.06 -10.20
C ILE A 148 -0.65 17.07 -10.76
N TRP A 149 -0.20 18.31 -11.03
CA TRP A 149 -0.92 19.30 -11.81
C TRP A 149 -0.43 19.28 -13.27
N PRO A 150 -1.01 18.44 -14.14
CA PRO A 150 -0.50 18.24 -15.50
C PRO A 150 -0.53 19.51 -16.37
N GLU A 151 -1.37 20.49 -16.04
CA GLU A 151 -1.47 21.79 -16.70
C GLU A 151 -0.32 22.75 -16.39
N SER A 152 0.50 22.43 -15.38
CA SER A 152 1.64 23.26 -15.02
C SER A 152 2.66 23.32 -16.14
N LYS A 153 3.19 24.53 -16.43
CA LYS A 153 4.25 24.73 -17.44
C LYS A 153 5.49 23.89 -17.20
N SER A 154 5.76 23.51 -15.95
CA SER A 154 6.87 22.61 -15.60
C SER A 154 6.76 21.24 -16.25
N PHE A 155 5.56 20.82 -16.65
CA PHE A 155 5.30 19.56 -17.36
C PHE A 155 5.13 19.74 -18.87
N SER A 156 5.41 20.91 -19.43
CA SER A 156 5.47 21.07 -20.88
C SER A 156 6.54 20.16 -21.46
N ASP A 157 6.20 19.50 -22.57
CA ASP A 157 7.10 18.71 -23.40
C ASP A 157 7.76 19.54 -24.51
N LYS A 158 7.65 20.88 -24.43
CA LYS A 158 8.36 21.77 -25.34
C LYS A 158 9.86 21.48 -25.23
N ASP A 159 10.49 21.27 -26.38
CA ASP A 159 11.90 20.93 -26.52
C ASP A 159 12.28 19.53 -25.98
N MET A 160 11.31 18.63 -25.77
CA MET A 160 11.57 17.20 -25.50
C MET A 160 11.64 16.40 -26.80
N ASP A 161 12.52 15.39 -26.79
CA ASP A 161 12.58 14.38 -27.85
C ASP A 161 11.30 13.52 -27.86
N PRO A 162 11.00 12.83 -28.98
CA PRO A 162 9.88 11.89 -29.04
C PRO A 162 9.97 10.79 -27.98
N ILE A 163 8.81 10.26 -27.61
CA ILE A 163 8.69 9.09 -26.73
C ILE A 163 9.56 7.94 -27.25
N PRO A 164 10.51 7.41 -26.44
CA PRO A 164 11.30 6.23 -26.77
C PRO A 164 10.41 5.03 -27.12
N SER A 165 10.77 4.28 -28.17
CA SER A 165 9.98 3.12 -28.62
C SER A 165 9.98 1.94 -27.65
N SER A 166 10.96 1.90 -26.74
CA SER A 166 11.02 0.97 -25.62
C SER A 166 9.98 1.26 -24.53
N TRP A 167 9.32 2.42 -24.58
CA TRP A 167 8.35 2.82 -23.56
C TRP A 167 6.97 2.21 -23.82
N ASN A 168 6.50 1.40 -22.88
CA ASN A 168 5.18 0.74 -22.92
C ASN A 168 4.11 1.45 -22.07
N GLY A 169 4.34 2.70 -21.65
CA GLY A 169 3.35 3.48 -20.90
C GLY A 169 2.10 3.77 -21.73
N THR A 170 0.94 3.91 -21.09
CA THR A 170 -0.32 4.25 -21.78
C THR A 170 -0.95 5.49 -21.18
N CYS A 171 -1.68 6.25 -22.00
CA CYS A 171 -2.41 7.39 -21.46
C CYS A 171 -3.71 6.93 -20.79
N VAL A 172 -3.66 6.68 -19.49
CA VAL A 172 -4.82 6.30 -18.69
C VAL A 172 -5.58 7.55 -18.25
N LYS A 173 -6.91 7.52 -18.44
CA LYS A 173 -7.79 8.59 -17.96
C LYS A 173 -8.14 8.36 -16.49
N ALA A 174 -8.11 9.42 -15.70
CA ALA A 174 -8.57 9.45 -14.32
C ALA A 174 -9.57 10.60 -14.13
N GLN A 175 -10.13 10.72 -12.91
CA GLN A 175 -11.18 11.69 -12.60
C GLN A 175 -10.80 13.14 -12.99
N ASP A 176 -9.57 13.56 -12.69
CA ASP A 176 -9.05 14.90 -12.97
C ASP A 176 -7.89 14.88 -13.99
N PHE A 177 -7.79 13.82 -14.79
CA PHE A 177 -6.73 13.65 -15.78
C PHE A 177 -7.31 13.04 -17.05
N ASN A 178 -7.31 13.80 -18.14
CA ASN A 178 -7.82 13.36 -19.42
C ASN A 178 -6.69 13.12 -20.44
N SER A 179 -7.03 12.60 -21.62
CA SER A 179 -6.03 12.22 -22.61
C SER A 179 -5.20 13.39 -23.16
N SER A 180 -5.69 14.63 -23.06
CA SER A 180 -4.93 15.83 -23.45
C SER A 180 -3.87 16.24 -22.42
N ASN A 181 -3.89 15.65 -21.22
CA ASN A 181 -2.87 15.87 -20.20
C ASN A 181 -1.63 14.99 -20.38
N CYS A 182 -1.72 13.94 -21.20
CA CYS A 182 -0.56 13.13 -21.59
C CYS A 182 0.26 13.86 -22.66
N ASN A 183 1.57 13.78 -22.52
CA ASN A 183 2.52 14.33 -23.48
C ASN A 183 3.84 13.53 -23.40
N SER A 184 4.91 14.00 -24.05
CA SER A 184 6.20 13.27 -24.04
C SER A 184 6.91 13.29 -22.67
N LYS A 185 6.33 13.95 -21.66
CA LYS A 185 6.85 14.06 -20.28
C LYS A 185 5.97 13.40 -19.23
N ILE A 186 4.65 13.34 -19.45
CA ILE A 186 3.69 12.71 -18.54
C ILE A 186 2.97 11.57 -19.26
N LEU A 187 3.04 10.36 -18.69
CA LEU A 187 2.12 9.26 -18.95
C LEU A 187 1.66 8.63 -17.62
N GLN A 188 0.62 7.81 -17.68
CA GLN A 188 0.14 7.03 -16.54
C GLN A 188 0.43 5.54 -16.74
N TRP A 189 0.47 4.79 -15.64
CA TRP A 189 0.54 3.33 -15.69
C TRP A 189 -0.81 2.77 -15.20
N PRO A 190 -1.42 1.81 -15.93
CA PRO A 190 -2.68 1.18 -15.53
C PRO A 190 -2.55 0.26 -14.31
#